data_AF-A0A9X2E414-F1
#
_entry.id   AF-A0A9X2E414-F1
#
_cell.length_a   1.000
_cell.length_b   1.000
_cell.length_c   1.000
_cell.angle_alpha   90.00
_cell.angle_beta   90.00
_cell.angle_gamma   90.00
#
_symmetry.space_group_name_H-M   'P 1'
#
loop_
_entity.id
_entity.type
_entity.pdbx_description
1 polymer ?
#
loop_
_entity_poly.entity_id
_entity_poly.type
_entity_poly.pdbx_seq_one_letter_code
_entity_poly.pdbx_strand_id
1 'polypeptide(L)' 'MTTETILGSVHVRWSAAESAFVARSDRYPELIHRNEWSSLAAVDGLLSLIDHHHAATRRPAA' A
#
# COMPACT_ATOMS: atom_id res chain seq x y z
N MET A 1 3.86 -19.98 -7.42
CA MET A 1 4.77 -19.69 -6.29
C MET A 1 4.24 -18.42 -5.63
N THR A 2 3.40 -18.57 -4.60
CA THR A 2 2.84 -17.43 -3.88
C THR A 2 3.93 -16.86 -2.98
N THR A 3 4.54 -15.73 -3.37
CA THR A 3 5.39 -14.98 -2.45
C THR A 3 4.51 -14.45 -1.32
N GLU A 4 4.71 -15.00 -0.12
CA GLU A 4 4.06 -14.48 1.08
C GLU A 4 4.62 -13.09 1.38
N THR A 5 3.85 -12.06 1.04
CA THR A 5 4.17 -10.67 1.36
C THR A 5 3.82 -10.42 2.81
N ILE A 6 4.84 -10.37 3.68
CA ILE A 6 4.64 -9.99 5.07
C ILE A 6 4.41 -8.47 5.10
N LEU A 7 3.15 -8.05 5.22
CA LEU A 7 2.69 -6.65 5.16
C LEU A 7 2.89 -5.86 6.46
N GLY A 8 3.10 -6.55 7.59
CA GLY A 8 2.97 -5.94 8.91
C GLY A 8 1.52 -5.48 9.18
N SER A 9 1.35 -4.51 10.08
CA SER A 9 0.06 -3.87 10.31
C SER A 9 -0.25 -2.88 9.19
N VAL A 10 -1.44 -3.02 8.59
CA VAL A 10 -1.99 -2.06 7.62
C VAL A 10 -3.01 -1.19 8.34
N HIS A 11 -2.85 0.11 8.22
CA HIS A 11 -3.74 1.10 8.83
C HIS A 11 -4.50 1.83 7.73
N VAL A 12 -5.82 1.89 7.86
CA VAL A 12 -6.67 2.73 7.01
C VAL A 12 -7.43 3.72 7.89
N ARG A 13 -7.41 4.99 7.51
CA ARG A 13 -8.16 6.05 8.20
C ARG A 13 -8.79 7.02 7.21
N TRP A 14 -9.93 7.58 7.56
CA TRP A 14 -10.45 8.75 6.87
C TRP A 14 -9.60 9.98 7.20
N SER A 15 -9.19 10.73 6.18
CA SER A 15 -8.49 12.01 6.29
C SER A 15 -9.42 13.11 5.81
N ALA A 16 -9.93 13.93 6.72
CA ALA A 16 -10.82 15.03 6.36
C ALA A 16 -10.13 16.10 5.51
N ALA A 17 -8.83 16.34 5.73
CA ALA A 17 -8.04 17.30 4.94
C ALA A 17 -7.87 16.86 3.48
N GLU A 18 -7.80 15.55 3.25
CA GLU A 18 -7.61 14.97 1.92
C GLU A 18 -8.94 14.48 1.31
N SER A 19 -10.04 14.59 2.07
CA SER A 19 -11.36 14.01 1.74
C SER A 19 -11.27 12.57 1.22
N ALA A 20 -10.40 11.76 1.84
CA ALA A 20 -10.12 10.41 1.36
C ALA A 20 -9.75 9.42 2.47
N PHE A 21 -9.97 8.14 2.19
CA PHE A 21 -9.39 7.04 2.94
C PHE A 21 -7.91 6.92 2.59
N VAL A 22 -7.05 6.96 3.61
CA VAL A 22 -5.61 6.87 3.49
C VAL A 22 -5.17 5.55 4.09
N ALA A 23 -4.59 4.68 3.25
CA ALA A 23 -4.02 3.40 3.64
C ALA A 23 -2.48 3.50 3.69
N ARG A 24 -1.89 2.95 4.75
CA ARG A 24 -0.43 2.87 4.96
C ARG A 24 -0.04 1.54 5.60
N SER A 25 1.21 1.12 5.41
CA SER A 25 1.81 -0.05 6.08
C SER A 25 2.93 0.42 7.00
N ASP A 26 3.03 -0.17 8.19
CA ASP A 26 4.14 0.12 9.11
C ASP A 26 5.49 -0.40 8.58
N ARG A 27 5.46 -1.40 7.68
CA ARG A 27 6.66 -1.98 7.06
C ARG A 27 7.18 -1.15 5.88
N TYR A 28 6.28 -0.47 5.19
CA TYR A 28 6.57 0.36 4.01
C TYR A 28 6.02 1.78 4.24
N PRO A 29 6.62 2.55 5.17
CA PRO A 29 6.11 3.87 5.54
C PRO A 29 6.11 4.88 4.38
N GLU A 30 6.96 4.67 3.38
CA GLU A 30 7.01 5.45 2.15
C GLU A 30 5.86 5.16 1.18
N LEU A 31 5.16 4.02 1.32
CA LEU A 31 4.06 3.63 0.45
C LEU A 31 2.73 4.00 1.08
N ILE A 32 2.03 4.93 0.44
CA ILE A 32 0.72 5.43 0.86
C ILE A 32 -0.21 5.41 -0.34
N HIS A 33 -1.41 4.84 -0.16
CA HIS A 33 -2.47 4.91 -1.15
C HIS A 33 -3.70 5.62 -0.60
N ARG A 34 -4.42 6.31 -1.50
CA ARG A 34 -5.56 7.16 -1.16
C ARG A 34 -6.72 6.82 -2.05
N ASN A 35 -7.91 6.74 -1.47
CA ASN A 35 -9.14 6.57 -2.20
C ASN A 35 -10.28 7.34 -1.54
N GLU A 36 -10.95 8.21 -2.30
CA GLU A 36 -12.03 9.06 -1.77
C GLU A 36 -13.35 8.31 -1.57
N TRP A 37 -13.52 7.15 -2.19
CA TRP A 37 -14.80 6.43 -2.24
C TRP A 37 -14.87 5.22 -1.29
N SER A 38 -13.75 4.56 -0.98
CA SER A 38 -13.76 3.31 -0.22
C SER A 38 -12.46 3.04 0.54
N SER A 39 -12.61 2.65 1.82
CA SER A 39 -11.51 2.18 2.66
C SER A 39 -10.85 0.91 2.10
N LEU A 40 -11.65 0.00 1.52
CA LEU A 40 -11.14 -1.23 0.93
C LEU A 40 -10.35 -0.94 -0.35
N ALA A 41 -10.82 -0.01 -1.18
CA ALA A 41 -10.09 0.40 -2.38
C ALA A 41 -8.76 1.10 -2.02
N ALA A 42 -8.72 1.86 -0.91
CA ALA A 42 -7.46 2.40 -0.40
C ALA A 42 -6.46 1.29 -0.01
N VAL A 43 -6.92 0.23 0.64
CA VAL A 43 -6.09 -0.92 1.00
C VAL A 43 -5.63 -1.70 -0.23
N ASP A 44 -6.53 -2.00 -1.16
CA ASP A 44 -6.21 -2.75 -2.38
C ASP A 44 -5.12 -2.05 -3.23
N GLY A 45 -5.25 -0.73 -3.41
CA GLY A 45 -4.21 0.03 -4.11
C GLY A 45 -2.90 0.11 -3.33
N LEU A 46 -2.91 0.11 -1.99
CA LEU A 46 -1.68 -0.01 -1.20
C LEU A 46 -0.98 -1.36 -1.44
N LEU A 47 -1.74 -2.46 -1.48
CA LEU A 47 -1.18 -3.79 -1.77
C LEU A 47 -0.54 -3.84 -3.17
N SER A 48 -1.18 -3.21 -4.14
CA SER A 48 -0.65 -3.08 -5.50
C SER A 48 0.67 -2.30 -5.53
N LEU A 49 0.80 -1.23 -4.75
CA LEU A 49 2.07 -0.48 -4.62
C LEU A 49 3.17 -1.33 -3.99
N ILE A 50 2.85 -2.12 -2.96
CA ILE A 50 3.82 -3.00 -2.29
C ILE A 50 4.31 -4.10 -3.24
N ASP A 51 3.41 -4.71 -4.02
CA ASP A 51 3.80 -5.71 -5.01
C ASP A 51 4.71 -5.10 -6.09
N HIS A 52 4.39 -3.90 -6.56
CA HIS A 52 5.23 -3.18 -7.51
C HIS A 52 6.61 -2.84 -6.93
N HIS A 53 6.68 -2.40 -5.67
CA HIS A 53 7.93 -2.14 -4.97
C HIS A 53 8.79 -3.41 -4.85
N HIS A 54 8.18 -4.57 -4.57
CA HIS A 54 8.87 -5.85 -4.55
C HIS A 54 9.35 -6.31 -5.94
N ALA A 55 8.60 -6.00 -6.99
CA ALA A 55 9.02 -6.30 -8.36
C ALA A 55 10.21 -5.43 -8.77
N ALA A 56 10.19 -4.15 -8.43
CA ALA A 56 11.26 -3.20 -8.71
C ALA A 56 12.56 -3.57 -7.96
N THR A 57 12.47 -3.89 -6.67
CA THR A 57 13.62 -4.29 -5.85
C THR A 57 14.22 -5.65 -6.26
N ARG A 58 13.41 -6.54 -6.84
CA ARG A 58 13.88 -7.86 -7.33
C ARG A 58 14.58 -7.80 -8.69
N ARG A 59 14.51 -6.69 -9.43
CA ARG A 59 15.20 -6.56 -10.72
C ARG A 59 16.61 -5.99 -10.45
N PRO A 60 17.69 -6.80 -10.47
CA PRO A 60 19.04 -6.26 -10.41
C PRO A 60 19.29 -5.51 -11.71
N ALA A 61 19.94 -4.35 -11.62
CA ALA A 61 20.52 -3.69 -12.79
C ALA A 61 21.42 -4.69 -13.52
N ALA A 62 21.08 -4.99 -14.76
CA ALA A 62 21.92 -5.77 -15.69
C ALA A 62 22.82 -4.83 -16.48
#